data_AF-A0A8H8CIM5-F1
#
_entry.id   AF-A0A8H8CIM5-F1
#
_cell.length_a   1.000
_cell.length_b   1.000
_cell.length_c   1.000
_cell.angle_alpha   90.00
_cell.angle_beta   90.00
_cell.angle_gamma   90.00
#
_symmetry.space_group_name_H-M   'P 1'
#
loop_
_entity.id
_entity.type
_entity.pdbx_description
1 polymer ?
#
loop_
_entity_poly.entity_id
_entity_poly.type
_entity_poly.pdbx_seq_one_letter_code
_entity_poly.pdbx_strand_id
1 'polypeptide(L)'
;MASILPTNTRLSSDTLSPPEPTAQSVPDTLSLPPEVWLLVFPYLKPCDLRSISLTCSPFRYMAQPLLFSVLDVSPFFLAYNAEHPIPRPRAYLERFTERLKCYQIPHIAHGVRHCWVSPYSRTGFPARSQQDDLDPKLIINAIVDALPHFPNLSTLSWHCINISPQWWDIIQSLKISNLWLNSSSIPLSVTSPLPGIQHLDLDQWPWEGRVTNHVSIHEERAHGVDTVALQYVIQPDVIQYISVPRYDTACHLFSVLSKATYHLKSLKIPFSAASDPCFIDALEHCPSLASLCMFPPASDERSRGLRIGVLTPLTLPSLTSYEGPYSHVLQFALQPLQSINLWGFDERPCVCDPDGLSETLDDLADTATANSLTSMTLTVIRITSDLLETFGLFTRLEQVDIMSQDGPSSDLPIPHNLSAAVPVSTLYTMMNEMSLPRSIQRLRFSTRLNSSKLDILAQEHEVACFMEAFASRHPNIQRIEIGYGIYWTGMYSGVWGRIRENTEVNEAQKLQADSQPVKKGGDIDDGGGYSSKSSSKDYIVSTVVSTVHPLPLGKLTFTEHRRKILFPQDTVTAKGIERHEALATGDKRFWGYFWVPIKRLFGKIGI
;
A
#
# COMPACT_ATOMS: atom_id res chain seq x y z
N MET A 1 -11.91 16.70 85.36
CA MET A 1 -12.60 15.61 86.07
C MET A 1 -12.69 14.45 85.08
N ALA A 2 -11.73 13.54 85.00
CA ALA A 2 -11.32 12.52 85.98
C ALA A 2 -12.40 11.44 86.21
N SER A 3 -12.01 10.17 85.98
CA SER A 3 -12.43 8.93 86.66
C SER A 3 -12.82 7.80 85.67
N ILE A 4 -11.92 6.85 85.34
CA ILE A 4 -11.56 5.57 86.02
C ILE A 4 -12.44 4.38 85.57
N LEU A 5 -11.80 3.45 84.81
CA LEU A 5 -11.70 1.97 84.90
C LEU A 5 -12.80 1.14 85.64
N PRO A 6 -13.08 -0.12 85.21
CA PRO A 6 -12.15 -1.27 85.39
C PRO A 6 -12.05 -2.24 84.19
N THR A 7 -10.84 -2.65 83.78
CA THR A 7 -10.20 -3.97 84.04
C THR A 7 -11.11 -5.20 84.00
N ASN A 8 -10.94 -6.09 82.99
CA ASN A 8 -10.57 -7.49 83.27
C ASN A 8 -10.09 -8.34 82.07
N THR A 9 -9.01 -9.07 82.36
CA THR A 9 -8.61 -10.44 81.93
C THR A 9 -8.35 -10.81 80.47
N ARG A 10 -7.04 -10.90 80.19
CA ARG A 10 -6.31 -11.96 79.47
C ARG A 10 -7.13 -13.24 79.18
N LEU A 11 -7.17 -13.59 77.90
CA LEU A 11 -7.10 -14.99 77.45
C LEU A 11 -6.13 -15.04 76.27
N SER A 12 -5.02 -15.72 76.51
CA SER A 12 -4.00 -16.14 75.57
C SER A 12 -4.60 -17.16 74.59
N SER A 13 -4.65 -16.81 73.31
CA SER A 13 -4.78 -17.77 72.22
C SER A 13 -3.60 -17.58 71.29
N ASP A 14 -2.55 -18.38 71.55
CA ASP A 14 -1.50 -18.68 70.59
C ASP A 14 -2.16 -19.15 69.29
N THR A 15 -2.18 -18.27 68.29
CA THR A 15 -2.61 -18.61 66.94
C THR A 15 -1.51 -18.14 66.00
N LEU A 16 -0.60 -19.07 65.75
CA LEU A 16 0.27 -19.22 64.58
C LEU A 16 0.21 -18.05 63.60
N SER A 17 1.13 -17.10 63.75
CA SER A 17 1.47 -16.18 62.67
C SER A 17 1.99 -17.02 61.49
N PRO A 18 1.50 -16.79 60.26
CA PRO A 18 2.10 -17.41 59.09
C PRO A 18 3.59 -17.01 59.05
N PRO A 19 4.50 -17.93 58.69
CA PRO A 19 5.92 -17.62 58.64
C PRO A 19 6.13 -16.42 57.73
N GLU A 20 6.81 -15.39 58.26
CA GLU A 20 7.36 -14.31 57.44
C GLU A 20 8.07 -14.95 56.25
N PRO A 21 7.75 -14.58 55.00
CA PRO A 21 8.49 -15.06 53.85
C PRO A 21 9.94 -14.61 54.04
N THR A 22 10.80 -15.54 54.43
CA THR A 22 12.24 -15.39 54.39
C THR A 22 12.60 -14.81 53.04
N ALA A 23 13.09 -13.57 53.05
CA ALA A 23 13.61 -12.87 51.90
C ALA A 23 14.81 -13.65 51.35
N GLN A 24 14.51 -14.70 50.59
CA GLN A 24 15.46 -15.24 49.63
C GLN A 24 15.65 -14.13 48.61
N SER A 25 16.80 -13.48 48.68
CA SER A 25 17.31 -12.58 47.64
C SER A 25 17.22 -13.33 46.31
N VAL A 26 16.13 -13.09 45.57
CA VAL A 26 16.02 -13.51 44.18
C VAL A 26 17.26 -12.92 43.52
N PRO A 27 18.17 -13.74 42.95
CA PRO A 27 19.37 -13.24 42.31
C PRO A 27 18.93 -12.18 41.31
N ASP A 28 19.49 -10.97 41.41
CA ASP A 28 19.17 -9.80 40.57
C ASP A 28 18.91 -10.26 39.14
N THR A 29 17.63 -10.49 38.84
CA THR A 29 17.23 -11.08 37.57
C THR A 29 17.60 -10.04 36.54
N LEU A 30 18.53 -10.40 35.66
CA LEU A 30 19.03 -9.66 34.50
C LEU A 30 17.89 -8.85 33.86
N SER A 31 17.65 -7.65 34.38
CA SER A 31 16.63 -6.76 33.88
C SER A 31 17.18 -6.20 32.59
N LEU A 32 16.50 -6.47 31.48
CA LEU A 32 16.88 -5.88 30.21
C LEU A 32 16.82 -4.35 30.33
N PRO A 33 17.89 -3.63 29.96
CA PRO A 33 17.90 -2.18 30.02
C PRO A 33 16.70 -1.59 29.25
N PRO A 34 16.04 -0.54 29.76
CA PRO A 34 14.94 0.13 29.04
C PRO A 34 15.29 0.51 27.59
N GLU A 35 16.56 0.81 27.32
CA GLU A 35 17.09 1.13 25.99
C GLU A 35 16.93 -0.02 25.00
N VAL A 36 17.03 -1.28 25.46
CA VAL A 36 16.82 -2.45 24.60
C VAL A 36 15.37 -2.51 24.14
N TRP A 37 14.41 -2.18 25.01
CA TRP A 37 13.00 -2.13 24.64
C TRP A 37 12.70 -1.05 23.60
N LEU A 38 13.40 0.10 23.66
CA LEU A 38 13.30 1.13 22.61
C LEU A 38 13.81 0.66 21.25
N LEU A 39 14.74 -0.30 21.22
CA LEU A 39 15.19 -0.95 19.98
C LEU A 39 14.21 -2.02 19.50
N VAL A 40 13.53 -2.72 20.41
CA VAL A 40 12.59 -3.80 20.08
C VAL A 40 11.25 -3.25 19.56
N PHE A 41 10.71 -2.24 20.22
CA PHE A 41 9.34 -1.76 19.98
C PHE A 41 9.05 -1.35 18.52
N PRO A 42 9.95 -0.67 17.78
CA PRO A 42 9.72 -0.33 16.37
C PRO A 42 9.50 -1.53 15.44
N TYR A 43 9.94 -2.73 15.82
CA TYR A 43 9.78 -3.95 15.03
C TYR A 43 8.50 -4.73 15.36
N LEU A 44 7.78 -4.32 16.40
CA LEU A 44 6.53 -4.98 16.81
C LEU A 44 5.36 -4.51 15.95
N LYS A 45 4.41 -5.42 15.70
CA LYS A 45 3.18 -5.06 14.99
C LYS A 45 2.33 -4.13 15.87
N PRO A 46 1.48 -3.29 15.27
CA PRO A 46 0.61 -2.38 16.03
C PRO A 46 -0.29 -3.07 17.06
N CYS A 47 -0.74 -4.30 16.80
CA CYS A 47 -1.53 -5.10 17.75
C CYS A 47 -0.71 -5.52 18.98
N ASP A 48 0.54 -5.90 18.78
CA ASP A 48 1.44 -6.36 19.82
C ASP A 48 1.87 -5.17 20.69
N LEU A 49 2.17 -4.03 20.07
CA LEU A 49 2.45 -2.77 20.76
C LEU A 49 1.29 -2.36 21.68
N ARG A 50 0.03 -2.47 21.21
CA ARG A 50 -1.14 -2.20 22.05
C ARG A 50 -1.20 -3.15 23.23
N SER A 51 -1.06 -4.44 23.00
CA SER A 51 -1.11 -5.46 24.06
C SER A 51 -0.03 -5.21 25.13
N ILE A 52 1.20 -4.95 24.68
CA ILE A 52 2.35 -4.66 25.55
C ILE A 52 2.14 -3.37 26.36
N SER A 53 1.57 -2.33 25.74
CA SER A 53 1.27 -1.05 26.44
C SER A 53 0.25 -1.17 27.59
N LEU A 54 -0.51 -2.27 27.63
CA LEU A 54 -1.48 -2.54 28.69
C LEU A 54 -0.86 -3.29 29.87
N THR A 55 0.30 -3.91 29.68
CA THR A 55 0.93 -4.77 30.71
C THR A 55 1.47 -3.97 31.91
N CYS A 56 2.16 -2.86 31.66
CA CYS A 56 2.73 -2.02 32.71
C CYS A 56 2.95 -0.58 32.25
N SER A 57 3.15 0.33 33.21
CA SER A 57 3.34 1.77 32.94
C SER A 57 4.59 2.06 32.09
N PRO A 58 5.80 1.49 32.37
CA PRO A 58 6.98 1.73 31.53
C PRO A 58 6.77 1.34 30.06
N PHE A 59 6.18 0.18 29.80
CA PHE A 59 5.88 -0.28 28.45
C PHE A 59 4.85 0.60 27.77
N ARG A 60 3.86 1.11 28.50
CA ARG A 60 2.94 2.13 27.99
C ARG A 60 3.69 3.37 27.52
N TYR A 61 4.54 3.95 28.36
CA TYR A 61 5.31 5.14 28.02
C TYR A 61 6.20 4.95 26.79
N MET A 62 6.83 3.78 26.63
CA MET A 62 7.66 3.47 25.47
C MET A 62 6.84 3.20 24.20
N ALA A 63 5.65 2.60 24.31
CA ALA A 63 4.81 2.24 23.17
C ALA A 63 4.00 3.42 22.63
N GLN A 64 3.58 4.34 23.50
CA GLN A 64 2.70 5.45 23.14
C GLN A 64 3.22 6.30 21.95
N PRO A 65 4.50 6.70 21.88
CA PRO A 65 5.01 7.44 20.73
C PRO A 65 4.83 6.72 19.39
N LEU A 66 4.92 5.38 19.38
CA LEU A 66 4.74 4.56 18.18
C LEU A 66 3.26 4.38 17.85
N LEU A 67 2.43 4.15 18.88
CA LEU A 67 0.98 3.96 18.74
C LEU A 67 0.25 5.23 18.28
N PHE A 68 0.80 6.40 18.58
CA PHE A 68 0.21 7.71 18.25
C PHE A 68 1.05 8.49 17.22
N SER A 69 1.79 7.78 16.37
CA SER A 69 2.62 8.40 15.33
C SER A 69 1.82 9.07 14.22
N VAL A 70 0.57 8.66 14.03
CA VAL A 70 -0.37 9.20 13.04
C VAL A 70 -1.62 9.71 13.75
N LEU A 71 -1.96 10.97 13.52
CA LEU A 71 -3.20 11.59 13.95
C LEU A 71 -4.13 11.72 12.75
N ASP A 72 -5.27 11.04 12.78
CA ASP A 72 -6.28 11.10 11.74
C ASP A 72 -7.51 11.85 12.25
N VAL A 73 -7.76 13.02 11.65
CA VAL A 73 -8.87 13.90 11.99
C VAL A 73 -9.84 13.94 10.82
N SER A 74 -10.99 13.30 11.02
CA SER A 74 -12.16 13.47 10.15
C SER A 74 -13.14 14.45 10.80
N PRO A 75 -13.16 15.73 10.38
CA PRO A 75 -14.12 16.69 10.92
C PRO A 75 -15.56 16.30 10.59
N PHE A 76 -15.79 15.44 9.59
CA PHE A 76 -17.12 15.06 9.11
C PHE A 76 -17.37 13.57 9.44
N PHE A 77 -18.58 13.24 9.93
CA PHE A 77 -18.95 11.85 10.19
C PHE A 77 -19.44 11.18 8.91
N LEU A 78 -18.89 10.00 8.65
CA LEU A 78 -19.34 9.08 7.63
C LEU A 78 -20.73 8.53 7.98
N ALA A 79 -21.79 9.15 7.48
CA ALA A 79 -23.00 8.39 7.21
C ALA A 79 -22.77 7.64 5.89
N TYR A 80 -22.33 6.38 5.98
CA TYR A 80 -22.23 5.48 4.81
C TYR A 80 -23.58 5.31 4.11
N ASN A 81 -24.68 5.60 4.82
CA ASN A 81 -26.02 5.67 4.25
C ASN A 81 -26.35 7.12 3.86
N ALA A 82 -26.37 7.41 2.57
CA ALA A 82 -26.82 8.69 2.00
C ALA A 82 -28.27 9.04 2.36
N GLU A 83 -29.06 8.08 2.84
CA GLU A 83 -30.44 8.30 3.24
C GLU A 83 -30.56 8.77 4.70
N HIS A 84 -29.52 8.57 5.54
CA HIS A 84 -29.58 8.82 6.98
C HIS A 84 -28.33 9.57 7.47
N PRO A 85 -28.20 10.89 7.20
CA PRO A 85 -27.11 11.69 7.74
C PRO A 85 -27.15 11.66 9.27
N ILE A 86 -26.04 11.28 9.90
CA ILE A 86 -25.91 11.26 11.37
C ILE A 86 -25.57 12.69 11.84
N PRO A 87 -26.45 13.37 12.59
CA PRO A 87 -26.15 14.70 13.13
C PRO A 87 -25.03 14.61 14.16
N ARG A 88 -24.15 15.61 14.20
CA ARG A 88 -23.04 15.66 15.17
C ARG A 88 -23.46 16.52 16.36
N PRO A 89 -23.72 15.93 17.54
CA PRO A 89 -24.03 16.73 18.71
C PRO A 89 -22.80 17.55 19.12
N ARG A 90 -23.01 18.70 19.77
CA ARG A 90 -21.92 19.53 20.34
C ARG A 90 -20.98 18.73 21.26
N ALA A 91 -21.50 17.72 21.97
CA ALA A 91 -20.70 16.78 22.78
C ALA A 91 -19.63 16.02 21.96
N TYR A 92 -19.76 15.92 20.63
CA TYR A 92 -18.70 15.39 19.79
C TYR A 92 -17.48 16.30 19.75
N LEU A 93 -17.69 17.62 19.58
CA LEU A 93 -16.60 18.60 19.60
C LEU A 93 -15.88 18.56 20.96
N GLU A 94 -16.63 18.53 22.06
CA GLU A 94 -16.05 18.47 23.42
C GLU A 94 -15.16 17.23 23.59
N ARG A 95 -15.66 16.04 23.22
CA ARG A 95 -14.86 14.80 23.24
C ARG A 95 -13.67 14.85 22.30
N PHE A 96 -13.81 15.47 21.12
CA PHE A 96 -12.71 15.66 20.19
C PHE A 96 -11.61 16.53 20.80
N THR A 97 -11.97 17.69 21.34
CA THR A 97 -11.03 18.61 22.00
C THR A 97 -10.37 17.98 23.23
N GLU A 98 -11.11 17.19 24.02
CA GLU A 98 -10.55 16.46 25.16
C GLU A 98 -9.52 15.42 24.70
N ARG A 99 -9.84 14.62 23.68
CA ARG A 99 -8.89 13.67 23.09
C ARG A 99 -7.67 14.38 22.53
N LEU A 100 -7.86 15.51 21.85
CA LEU A 100 -6.78 16.30 21.27
C LEU A 100 -5.80 16.81 22.34
N LYS A 101 -6.30 17.23 23.51
CA LYS A 101 -5.46 17.58 24.66
C LYS A 101 -4.60 16.39 25.12
N CYS A 102 -5.11 15.16 25.06
CA CYS A 102 -4.31 13.97 25.37
C CYS A 102 -3.16 13.78 24.37
N TYR A 103 -3.36 14.08 23.08
CA TYR A 103 -2.27 14.02 22.08
C TYR A 103 -1.20 15.09 22.30
N GLN A 104 -1.53 16.20 22.93
CA GLN A 104 -0.59 17.29 23.25
C GLN A 104 0.28 17.00 24.49
N ILE A 105 0.04 15.89 25.21
CA ILE A 105 0.90 15.51 26.34
C ILE A 105 2.33 15.25 25.80
N PRO A 106 3.40 15.81 26.40
CA PRO A 106 4.73 15.87 25.79
C PRO A 106 5.23 14.55 25.18
N HIS A 107 5.15 13.43 25.92
CA HIS A 107 5.63 12.13 25.43
C HIS A 107 4.80 11.56 24.26
N ILE A 108 3.53 11.92 24.12
CA ILE A 108 2.69 11.56 22.97
C ILE A 108 2.94 12.53 21.82
N ALA A 109 3.00 13.83 22.13
CA ALA A 109 3.18 14.90 21.14
C ALA A 109 4.47 14.73 20.31
N HIS A 110 5.57 14.30 20.94
CA HIS A 110 6.81 13.94 20.24
C HIS A 110 6.67 12.70 19.35
N GLY A 111 5.69 11.84 19.62
CA GLY A 111 5.40 10.67 18.77
C GLY A 111 4.71 11.04 17.47
N VAL A 112 3.87 12.08 17.46
CA VAL A 112 3.08 12.49 16.29
C VAL A 112 4.00 13.00 15.18
N ARG A 113 4.01 12.28 14.05
CA ARG A 113 4.82 12.60 12.85
C ARG A 113 3.97 12.93 11.63
N HIS A 114 2.75 12.43 11.60
CA HIS A 114 1.81 12.62 10.49
C HIS A 114 0.45 13.06 11.02
N CYS A 115 -0.07 14.17 10.52
CA CYS A 115 -1.43 14.60 10.76
C CYS A 115 -2.25 14.58 9.46
N TRP A 116 -3.41 13.95 9.50
CA TRP A 116 -4.40 13.94 8.42
C TRP A 116 -5.59 14.78 8.84
N VAL A 117 -6.00 15.69 7.96
CA VAL A 117 -7.21 16.49 8.11
C VAL A 117 -8.03 16.26 6.85
N SER A 118 -9.01 15.36 6.93
CA SER A 118 -9.80 14.93 5.77
C SER A 118 -11.29 14.87 6.07
N PRO A 119 -12.13 15.56 5.29
CA PRO A 119 -13.56 15.46 5.38
C PRO A 119 -13.98 14.18 4.69
N TYR A 120 -14.21 13.10 5.41
CA TYR A 120 -14.90 11.99 4.79
C TYR A 120 -16.39 12.32 4.59
N SER A 121 -16.66 13.01 3.47
CA SER A 121 -17.90 13.03 2.68
C SER A 121 -17.72 14.03 1.52
N ARG A 122 -17.72 13.56 0.25
CA ARG A 122 -18.35 14.28 -0.87
C ARG A 122 -18.56 13.43 -2.14
N THR A 123 -19.63 13.83 -2.85
CA THR A 123 -20.27 13.25 -4.05
C THR A 123 -20.49 11.74 -4.03
N GLY A 124 -21.67 11.36 -3.50
CA GLY A 124 -22.05 9.99 -3.11
C GLY A 124 -22.43 9.91 -1.62
N PHE A 125 -22.07 10.93 -0.84
CA PHE A 125 -22.41 11.07 0.58
C PHE A 125 -23.50 12.15 0.78
N PRO A 126 -24.33 12.03 1.84
CA PRO A 126 -25.49 12.90 2.02
C PRO A 126 -25.09 14.36 2.22
N ALA A 127 -25.96 15.28 1.78
CA ALA A 127 -25.87 16.67 2.19
C ALA A 127 -25.82 16.76 3.72
N ARG A 128 -25.06 17.73 4.26
CA ARG A 128 -25.06 18.03 5.70
C ARG A 128 -26.52 18.13 6.14
N SER A 129 -26.90 17.34 7.15
CA SER A 129 -28.23 17.46 7.73
C SER A 129 -28.44 18.91 8.17
N GLN A 130 -29.60 19.49 7.86
CA GLN A 130 -29.96 20.80 8.41
C GLN A 130 -30.03 20.79 9.94
N GLN A 131 -30.14 19.61 10.55
CA GLN A 131 -30.11 19.38 12.00
C GLN A 131 -28.69 19.22 12.57
N ASP A 132 -27.65 19.33 11.73
CA ASP A 132 -26.27 19.25 12.19
C ASP A 132 -25.82 20.61 12.74
N ASP A 133 -26.00 20.80 14.05
CA ASP A 133 -25.69 22.04 14.76
C ASP A 133 -24.18 22.37 14.82
N LEU A 134 -23.30 21.41 14.54
CA LEU A 134 -21.85 21.58 14.69
C LEU A 134 -21.20 22.10 13.41
N ASP A 135 -20.71 23.34 13.44
CA ASP A 135 -19.85 23.88 12.38
C ASP A 135 -18.54 23.06 12.27
N PRO A 136 -18.28 22.37 11.14
CA PRO A 136 -17.04 21.62 10.92
C PRO A 136 -15.78 22.45 11.11
N LYS A 137 -15.85 23.77 10.87
CA LYS A 137 -14.71 24.67 11.09
C LYS A 137 -14.23 24.65 12.53
N LEU A 138 -15.09 24.36 13.51
CA LEU A 138 -14.67 24.30 14.91
C LEU A 138 -13.70 23.13 15.17
N ILE A 139 -13.92 21.99 14.51
CA ILE A 139 -13.01 20.84 14.60
C ILE A 139 -11.71 21.17 13.87
N ILE A 140 -11.79 21.79 12.69
CA ILE A 140 -10.62 22.17 11.90
C ILE A 140 -9.78 23.21 12.66
N ASN A 141 -10.40 24.24 13.24
CA ASN A 141 -9.73 25.23 14.08
C ASN A 141 -9.02 24.54 15.25
N ALA A 142 -9.72 23.65 15.98
CA ALA A 142 -9.14 22.95 17.11
C ALA A 142 -7.91 22.11 16.73
N ILE A 143 -7.93 21.41 15.58
CA ILE A 143 -6.74 20.67 15.13
C ILE A 143 -5.62 21.61 14.67
N VAL A 144 -5.94 22.67 13.91
CA VAL A 144 -4.96 23.64 13.43
C VAL A 144 -4.25 24.30 14.62
N ASP A 145 -4.99 24.72 15.65
CA ASP A 145 -4.43 25.27 16.90
C ASP A 145 -3.53 24.28 17.64
N ALA A 146 -3.77 22.97 17.49
CA ALA A 146 -2.96 21.94 18.09
C ALA A 146 -1.68 21.63 17.30
N LEU A 147 -1.63 21.86 15.98
CA LEU A 147 -0.49 21.48 15.13
C LEU A 147 0.88 21.96 15.65
N PRO A 148 1.03 23.21 16.14
CA PRO A 148 2.32 23.69 16.66
C PRO A 148 2.85 22.90 17.88
N HIS A 149 1.99 22.16 18.58
CA HIS A 149 2.36 21.36 19.74
C HIS A 149 3.00 20.02 19.37
N PHE A 150 3.05 19.67 18.08
CA PHE A 150 3.66 18.42 17.59
C PHE A 150 5.03 18.70 16.98
N PRO A 151 6.11 18.74 17.77
CA PRO A 151 7.43 19.21 17.31
C PRO A 151 8.08 18.31 16.27
N ASN A 152 7.66 17.04 16.18
CA ASN A 152 8.16 16.05 15.23
C ASN A 152 7.21 15.84 14.03
N LEU A 153 6.19 16.70 13.88
CA LEU A 153 5.29 16.67 12.74
C LEU A 153 6.07 16.98 11.46
N SER A 154 6.31 15.95 10.65
CA SER A 154 7.01 16.06 9.37
C SER A 154 6.06 16.01 8.17
N THR A 155 4.89 15.41 8.35
CA THR A 155 3.92 15.16 7.28
C THR A 155 2.55 15.75 7.63
N LEU A 156 2.02 16.60 6.75
CA LEU A 156 0.66 17.10 6.84
C LEU A 156 -0.13 16.67 5.60
N SER A 157 -1.27 16.04 5.83
CA SER A 157 -2.21 15.68 4.76
C SER A 157 -3.49 16.49 4.91
N TRP A 158 -3.79 17.28 3.90
CA TRP A 158 -4.89 18.22 3.85
C TRP A 158 -5.76 17.93 2.64
N HIS A 159 -6.99 17.52 2.90
CA HIS A 159 -7.82 16.89 1.88
C HIS A 159 -9.16 17.60 1.78
N CYS A 160 -9.61 17.95 0.58
CA CYS A 160 -10.94 18.50 0.29
C CYS A 160 -11.41 19.65 1.21
N ILE A 161 -10.49 20.47 1.74
CA ILE A 161 -10.81 21.59 2.64
C ILE A 161 -10.10 22.84 2.10
N ASN A 162 -10.87 23.87 1.77
CA ASN A 162 -10.29 25.16 1.42
C ASN A 162 -9.55 25.73 2.62
N ILE A 163 -8.27 26.02 2.45
CA ILE A 163 -7.44 26.55 3.52
C ILE A 163 -7.87 28.00 3.77
N SER A 164 -8.12 28.38 5.02
CA SER A 164 -8.35 29.79 5.37
C SER A 164 -7.02 30.53 5.58
N PRO A 165 -6.97 31.86 5.44
CA PRO A 165 -5.73 32.61 5.67
C PRO A 165 -5.12 32.33 7.05
N GLN A 166 -5.96 32.26 8.08
CA GLN A 166 -5.53 31.98 9.46
C GLN A 166 -4.91 30.59 9.61
N TRP A 167 -5.44 29.59 8.90
CA TRP A 167 -4.88 28.24 8.94
C TRP A 167 -3.56 28.18 8.18
N TRP A 168 -3.45 28.93 7.09
CA TRP A 168 -2.21 29.01 6.32
C TRP A 168 -1.05 29.55 7.15
N ASP A 169 -1.26 30.63 7.90
CA ASP A 169 -0.24 31.23 8.77
C ASP A 169 0.32 30.20 9.77
N ILE A 170 -0.58 29.37 10.33
CA ILE A 170 -0.20 28.29 11.24
C ILE A 170 0.55 27.20 10.50
N ILE A 171 0.04 26.72 9.36
CA ILE A 171 0.70 25.69 8.54
C ILE A 171 2.10 26.13 8.13
N GLN A 172 2.28 27.40 7.77
CA GLN A 172 3.56 27.99 7.39
C GLN A 172 4.58 27.98 8.53
N SER A 173 4.12 28.08 9.78
CA SER A 173 5.00 28.03 10.96
C SER A 173 5.50 26.60 11.28
N LEU A 174 4.90 25.58 10.67
CA LEU A 174 5.25 24.18 10.94
C LEU A 174 6.54 23.78 10.22
N LYS A 175 7.31 22.88 10.84
CA LYS A 175 8.54 22.31 10.26
C LYS A 175 8.24 21.02 9.47
N ILE A 176 7.26 21.09 8.57
CA ILE A 176 6.89 19.96 7.73
C ILE A 176 7.79 19.88 6.49
N SER A 177 8.11 18.65 6.08
CA SER A 177 8.85 18.38 4.83
C SER A 177 7.98 17.71 3.77
N ASN A 178 6.89 17.07 4.20
CA ASN A 178 5.97 16.34 3.33
C ASN A 178 4.58 16.97 3.43
N LEU A 179 4.04 17.39 2.30
CA LEU A 179 2.68 17.90 2.21
C LEU A 179 1.89 17.04 1.25
N TRP A 180 0.71 16.65 1.67
CA TRP A 180 -0.29 16.09 0.78
C TRP A 180 -1.45 17.07 0.70
N LEU A 181 -1.72 17.57 -0.50
CA LEU A 181 -2.79 18.50 -0.77
C LEU A 181 -3.75 17.90 -1.80
N ASN A 182 -5.01 17.73 -1.44
CA ASN A 182 -6.01 17.19 -2.35
C ASN A 182 -7.21 18.13 -2.44
N SER A 183 -7.58 18.53 -3.67
CA SER A 183 -8.78 19.30 -4.02
C SER A 183 -9.05 20.45 -3.05
N SER A 184 -7.98 21.17 -2.71
CA SER A 184 -7.96 22.23 -1.70
C SER A 184 -7.42 23.51 -2.32
N SER A 185 -8.10 24.62 -2.07
CA SER A 185 -7.64 25.95 -2.50
C SER A 185 -6.88 26.67 -1.39
N ILE A 186 -5.95 27.54 -1.80
CA ILE A 186 -5.23 28.46 -0.92
C ILE A 186 -5.77 29.87 -1.19
N PRO A 187 -6.00 30.71 -0.17
CA PRO A 187 -6.52 32.06 -0.36
C PRO A 187 -5.55 32.94 -1.16
N LEU A 188 -6.09 33.77 -2.05
CA LEU A 188 -5.30 34.74 -2.82
C LEU A 188 -4.61 35.80 -1.95
N SER A 189 -5.06 36.00 -0.71
CA SER A 189 -4.53 36.99 0.22
C SER A 189 -3.24 36.57 0.91
N VAL A 190 -2.79 35.33 0.71
CA VAL A 190 -1.52 34.82 1.26
C VAL A 190 -0.36 35.52 0.57
N THR A 191 0.69 35.85 1.32
CA THR A 191 1.85 36.59 0.78
C THR A 191 3.13 35.77 0.72
N SER A 192 3.22 34.66 1.46
CA SER A 192 4.48 33.93 1.65
C SER A 192 4.32 32.42 1.39
N PRO A 193 5.27 31.80 0.67
CA PRO A 193 5.24 30.37 0.38
C PRO A 193 5.59 29.50 1.60
N LEU A 194 5.24 28.22 1.56
CA LEU A 194 5.61 27.24 2.60
C LEU A 194 7.09 26.92 2.50
N PRO A 195 7.89 27.20 3.55
CA PRO A 195 9.29 26.84 3.56
C PRO A 195 9.44 25.32 3.76
N GLY A 196 10.44 24.72 3.12
CA GLY A 196 10.91 23.39 3.51
C GLY A 196 10.16 22.19 2.93
N ILE A 197 9.17 22.38 2.05
CA ILE A 197 8.45 21.27 1.41
C ILE A 197 9.34 20.56 0.38
N GLN A 198 9.74 19.32 0.69
CA GLN A 198 10.57 18.47 -0.16
C GLN A 198 9.76 17.43 -0.91
N HIS A 199 8.64 16.97 -0.32
CA HIS A 199 7.76 15.96 -0.89
C HIS A 199 6.33 16.51 -0.98
N LEU A 200 5.77 16.45 -2.18
CA LEU A 200 4.43 16.96 -2.46
C LEU A 200 3.58 15.90 -3.17
N ASP A 201 2.56 15.44 -2.48
CA ASP A 201 1.53 14.54 -3.01
C ASP A 201 0.27 15.35 -3.31
N LEU A 202 -0.17 15.36 -4.56
CA LEU A 202 -1.31 16.13 -5.04
C LEU A 202 -2.43 15.19 -5.46
N ASP A 203 -3.64 15.40 -4.97
CA ASP A 203 -4.87 14.72 -5.45
C ASP A 203 -4.82 13.18 -5.49
N GLN A 204 -3.99 12.59 -4.64
CA GLN A 204 -3.95 11.15 -4.45
C GLN A 204 -5.05 10.70 -3.47
N TRP A 205 -5.51 9.47 -3.65
CA TRP A 205 -6.38 8.80 -2.68
C TRP A 205 -5.53 8.08 -1.61
N PRO A 206 -5.71 8.37 -0.31
CA PRO A 206 -5.26 7.49 0.76
C PRO A 206 -6.07 6.20 0.91
N TRP A 207 -5.44 5.05 0.73
CA TRP A 207 -6.04 3.74 1.02
C TRP A 207 -5.24 3.02 2.12
N GLU A 208 -5.91 2.64 3.21
CA GLU A 208 -5.29 1.92 4.34
C GLU A 208 -4.03 2.61 4.90
N GLY A 209 -4.02 3.95 4.90
CA GLY A 209 -2.86 4.75 5.35
C GLY A 209 -1.69 4.76 4.37
N ARG A 210 -1.90 4.36 3.11
CA ARG A 210 -0.91 4.41 2.04
C ARG A 210 -1.38 5.34 0.93
N VAL A 211 -0.43 6.07 0.37
CA VAL A 211 -0.60 6.82 -0.86
C VAL A 211 -0.88 5.85 -2.01
N THR A 212 -1.94 6.12 -2.79
CA THR A 212 -2.22 5.40 -4.04
C THR A 212 -1.91 6.27 -5.25
N ASN A 213 -1.71 5.63 -6.40
CA ASN A 213 -1.52 6.31 -7.69
C ASN A 213 -2.85 6.66 -8.37
N HIS A 214 -3.95 6.65 -7.62
CA HIS A 214 -5.29 6.90 -8.13
C HIS A 214 -5.84 8.19 -7.55
N VAL A 215 -6.56 8.92 -8.39
CA VAL A 215 -7.48 9.97 -7.93
C VAL A 215 -8.64 9.26 -7.23
N SER A 216 -9.20 9.88 -6.19
CA SER A 216 -10.45 9.39 -5.64
C SER A 216 -11.52 9.38 -6.72
N ILE A 217 -12.25 8.27 -6.88
CA ILE A 217 -13.39 8.18 -7.83
C ILE A 217 -14.39 9.34 -7.57
N HIS A 218 -14.49 9.78 -6.32
CA HIS A 218 -15.36 10.86 -5.91
C HIS A 218 -14.83 12.26 -6.30
N GLU A 219 -13.53 12.40 -6.54
CA GLU A 219 -12.84 13.65 -6.85
C GLU A 219 -12.57 13.85 -8.33
N GLU A 220 -12.67 12.80 -9.16
CA GLU A 220 -12.52 12.90 -10.63
C GLU A 220 -13.40 14.01 -11.24
N ARG A 221 -14.51 14.36 -10.58
CA ARG A 221 -15.46 15.40 -11.03
C ARG A 221 -15.28 16.78 -10.39
N ALA A 222 -14.47 16.90 -9.33
CA ALA A 222 -14.18 18.18 -8.69
C ALA A 222 -13.16 18.99 -9.52
N HIS A 223 -12.73 20.16 -9.06
CA HIS A 223 -11.49 20.77 -9.53
C HIS A 223 -10.36 20.36 -8.59
N GLY A 224 -9.18 20.06 -9.15
CA GLY A 224 -8.00 19.75 -8.36
C GLY A 224 -7.35 21.00 -7.75
N VAL A 225 -6.11 20.86 -7.33
CA VAL A 225 -5.32 22.00 -6.82
C VAL A 225 -4.98 22.97 -7.96
N ASP A 226 -5.26 24.26 -7.75
CA ASP A 226 -5.07 25.32 -8.75
C ASP A 226 -3.62 25.85 -8.83
N THR A 227 -3.31 26.58 -9.90
CA THR A 227 -1.97 27.16 -10.14
C THR A 227 -1.50 28.08 -9.01
N VAL A 228 -2.41 28.83 -8.37
CA VAL A 228 -2.03 29.80 -7.34
C VAL A 228 -1.58 29.07 -6.08
N ALA A 229 -2.34 28.06 -5.67
CA ALA A 229 -1.98 27.19 -4.56
C ALA A 229 -0.60 26.54 -4.77
N LEU A 230 -0.34 26.01 -5.98
CA LEU A 230 0.94 25.40 -6.30
C LEU A 230 2.12 26.38 -6.22
N GLN A 231 1.95 27.64 -6.61
CA GLN A 231 3.01 28.66 -6.49
C GLN A 231 3.41 28.97 -5.05
N TYR A 232 2.50 28.81 -4.09
CA TYR A 232 2.81 29.00 -2.67
C TYR A 232 3.40 27.76 -2.00
N VAL A 233 3.26 26.58 -2.60
CA VAL A 233 3.74 25.32 -2.02
C VAL A 233 5.07 24.89 -2.64
N ILE A 234 5.26 25.11 -3.94
CA ILE A 234 6.40 24.60 -4.69
C ILE A 234 7.50 25.67 -4.70
N GLN A 235 8.61 25.38 -4.03
CA GLN A 235 9.81 26.21 -4.06
C GLN A 235 10.92 25.56 -4.90
N PRO A 236 11.52 26.27 -5.86
CA PRO A 236 12.54 25.71 -6.77
C PRO A 236 13.70 24.99 -6.11
N ASP A 237 14.22 25.58 -5.03
CA ASP A 237 15.46 25.11 -4.40
C ASP A 237 15.24 23.93 -3.43
N VAL A 238 13.99 23.67 -3.04
CA VAL A 238 13.67 22.76 -1.93
C VAL A 238 12.92 21.52 -2.40
N ILE A 239 12.03 21.66 -3.37
CA ILE A 239 11.17 20.56 -3.82
C ILE A 239 11.99 19.47 -4.51
N GLN A 240 11.79 18.22 -4.10
CA GLN A 240 12.53 17.07 -4.65
C GLN A 240 11.61 16.00 -5.24
N TYR A 241 10.38 15.88 -4.73
CA TYR A 241 9.44 14.83 -5.14
C TYR A 241 8.06 15.46 -5.34
N ILE A 242 7.47 15.25 -6.51
CA ILE A 242 6.09 15.64 -6.79
C ILE A 242 5.36 14.45 -7.40
N SER A 243 4.17 14.17 -6.89
CA SER A 243 3.27 13.16 -7.43
C SER A 243 1.87 13.71 -7.61
N VAL A 244 1.34 13.60 -8.82
CA VAL A 244 0.02 14.12 -9.21
C VAL A 244 -0.65 13.11 -10.14
N PRO A 245 -1.70 12.38 -9.73
CA PRO A 245 -2.42 11.45 -10.61
C PRO A 245 -3.54 12.14 -11.40
N ARG A 246 -3.81 13.41 -11.11
CA ARG A 246 -4.95 14.17 -11.63
C ARG A 246 -4.55 15.07 -12.79
N TYR A 247 -5.30 15.02 -13.90
CA TYR A 247 -4.94 15.70 -15.15
C TYR A 247 -4.88 17.24 -15.04
N ASP A 248 -5.95 17.89 -14.57
CA ASP A 248 -6.03 19.36 -14.48
C ASP A 248 -4.97 19.93 -13.54
N THR A 249 -4.72 19.28 -12.41
CA THR A 249 -3.64 19.68 -11.50
C THR A 249 -2.25 19.46 -12.09
N ALA A 250 -2.05 18.42 -12.90
CA ALA A 250 -0.80 18.24 -13.62
C ALA A 250 -0.56 19.36 -14.64
N CYS A 251 -1.59 19.81 -15.38
CA CYS A 251 -1.50 20.97 -16.28
C CYS A 251 -1.12 22.26 -15.51
N HIS A 252 -1.77 22.49 -14.36
CA HIS A 252 -1.42 23.63 -13.49
C HIS A 252 0.02 23.52 -12.96
N LEU A 253 0.47 22.32 -12.61
CA LEU A 253 1.83 22.05 -12.18
C LEU A 253 2.85 22.37 -13.28
N PHE A 254 2.63 21.93 -14.52
CA PHE A 254 3.56 22.23 -15.62
C PHE A 254 3.69 23.73 -15.87
N SER A 255 2.60 24.48 -15.75
CA SER A 255 2.63 25.94 -15.83
C SER A 255 3.46 26.61 -14.73
N VAL A 256 3.67 25.95 -13.58
CA VAL A 256 4.54 26.43 -12.49
C VAL A 256 5.98 25.97 -12.72
N LEU A 257 6.17 24.71 -13.11
CA LEU A 257 7.50 24.14 -13.34
C LEU A 257 8.21 24.77 -14.54
N SER A 258 7.49 25.26 -15.55
CA SER A 258 8.07 25.94 -16.72
C SER A 258 8.61 27.35 -16.45
N LYS A 259 8.49 27.87 -15.22
CA LYS A 259 8.85 29.27 -14.90
C LYS A 259 10.23 29.46 -14.28
N ALA A 260 10.84 28.41 -13.72
CA ALA A 260 12.09 28.49 -12.97
C ALA A 260 12.79 27.13 -12.99
N THR A 261 14.08 27.06 -12.71
CA THR A 261 14.80 25.77 -12.63
C THR A 261 14.61 25.14 -11.26
N TYR A 262 14.20 23.87 -11.21
CA TYR A 262 13.91 23.13 -9.98
C TYR A 262 14.95 22.03 -9.70
N HIS A 263 15.24 21.79 -8.41
CA HIS A 263 16.03 20.62 -7.95
C HIS A 263 15.19 19.34 -7.80
N LEU A 264 14.16 19.22 -8.63
CA LEU A 264 13.24 18.09 -8.63
C LEU A 264 13.96 16.80 -9.04
N LYS A 265 13.86 15.76 -8.21
CA LYS A 265 14.46 14.44 -8.44
C LYS A 265 13.48 13.41 -8.96
N SER A 266 12.21 13.51 -8.57
CA SER A 266 11.16 12.59 -9.00
C SER A 266 9.87 13.34 -9.33
N LEU A 267 9.30 13.00 -10.49
CA LEU A 267 8.03 13.52 -10.98
C LEU A 267 7.13 12.35 -11.36
N LYS A 268 5.93 12.30 -10.77
CA LYS A 268 4.89 11.35 -11.15
C LYS A 268 3.65 12.10 -11.62
N ILE A 269 3.16 11.79 -12.82
CA ILE A 269 2.10 12.53 -13.52
C ILE A 269 1.13 11.56 -14.20
N PRO A 270 -0.13 11.94 -14.52
CA PRO A 270 -0.94 11.08 -15.36
C PRO A 270 -0.48 11.18 -16.82
N PHE A 271 -0.47 10.07 -17.55
CA PHE A 271 -0.04 10.07 -18.95
C PHE A 271 -0.85 11.04 -19.83
N SER A 272 -2.15 11.21 -19.55
CA SER A 272 -2.98 12.15 -20.29
C SER A 272 -2.46 13.59 -20.23
N ALA A 273 -1.74 13.98 -19.18
CA ALA A 273 -1.18 15.32 -19.05
C ALA A 273 0.08 15.53 -19.91
N ALA A 274 0.69 14.47 -20.44
CA ALA A 274 1.87 14.60 -21.30
C ALA A 274 1.58 15.30 -22.65
N SER A 275 0.30 15.46 -23.03
CA SER A 275 -0.09 16.27 -24.18
C SER A 275 -0.20 17.77 -23.90
N ASP A 276 -0.08 18.17 -22.63
CA ASP A 276 -0.13 19.58 -22.27
C ASP A 276 1.03 20.34 -22.91
N PRO A 277 0.80 21.52 -23.54
CA PRO A 277 1.86 22.26 -24.21
C PRO A 277 3.02 22.66 -23.31
N CYS A 278 2.79 22.82 -22.00
CA CYS A 278 3.84 23.18 -21.04
C CYS A 278 4.62 21.98 -20.50
N PHE A 279 4.27 20.75 -20.88
CA PHE A 279 4.91 19.55 -20.33
C PHE A 279 6.40 19.49 -20.66
N ILE A 280 6.78 19.70 -21.92
CA ILE A 280 8.19 19.67 -22.34
C ILE A 280 8.97 20.83 -21.71
N ASP A 281 8.43 22.03 -21.75
CA ASP A 281 9.03 23.22 -21.13
C ASP A 281 9.26 22.99 -19.63
N ALA A 282 8.33 22.35 -18.92
CA ALA A 282 8.49 22.00 -17.52
C ALA A 282 9.65 21.01 -17.27
N LEU A 283 9.84 20.03 -18.16
CA LEU A 283 10.95 19.08 -18.06
C LEU A 283 12.32 19.73 -18.30
N GLU A 284 12.42 20.68 -19.24
CA GLU A 284 13.65 21.47 -19.49
C GLU A 284 14.12 22.24 -18.26
N HIS A 285 13.18 22.61 -17.40
CA HIS A 285 13.42 23.29 -16.15
C HIS A 285 13.72 22.36 -14.97
N CYS A 286 13.80 21.05 -15.19
CA CYS A 286 14.05 20.04 -14.15
C CYS A 286 15.31 19.20 -14.46
N PRO A 287 16.52 19.79 -14.59
CA PRO A 287 17.72 19.05 -15.01
C PRO A 287 18.21 18.00 -13.99
N SER A 288 17.76 18.08 -12.73
CA SER A 288 18.08 17.12 -11.66
C SER A 288 17.12 15.91 -11.63
N LEU A 289 16.16 15.84 -12.55
CA LEU A 289 15.12 14.80 -12.54
C LEU A 289 15.75 13.44 -12.85
N ALA A 290 15.74 12.56 -11.84
CA ALA A 290 16.30 11.22 -11.91
C ALA A 290 15.25 10.14 -12.19
N SER A 291 13.99 10.40 -11.84
CA SER A 291 12.88 9.46 -12.01
C SER A 291 11.64 10.17 -12.56
N LEU A 292 11.15 9.68 -13.71
CA LEU A 292 9.89 10.11 -14.31
C LEU A 292 8.92 8.93 -14.33
N CYS A 293 7.72 9.15 -13.80
CA CYS A 293 6.65 8.15 -13.76
C CYS A 293 5.38 8.72 -14.39
N MET A 294 4.84 8.03 -15.38
CA MET A 294 3.57 8.32 -16.00
C MET A 294 2.57 7.25 -15.55
N PHE A 295 1.50 7.68 -14.87
CA PHE A 295 0.43 6.78 -14.48
C PHE A 295 -0.39 6.40 -15.72
N PRO A 296 -0.75 5.12 -15.88
CA PRO A 296 -1.63 4.73 -16.95
C PRO A 296 -3.04 5.30 -16.69
N PRO A 297 -3.78 5.69 -17.75
CA PRO A 297 -5.12 6.24 -17.58
C PRO A 297 -6.09 5.15 -17.15
N ALA A 298 -7.05 5.52 -16.29
CA ALA A 298 -7.97 4.56 -15.68
C ALA A 298 -8.93 3.88 -16.68
N SER A 299 -9.31 4.57 -17.77
CA SER A 299 -10.33 4.06 -18.70
C SER A 299 -10.40 4.73 -20.08
N ASP A 300 -9.56 5.72 -20.37
CA ASP A 300 -9.75 6.56 -21.56
C ASP A 300 -8.99 6.04 -22.79
N GLU A 301 -9.71 5.49 -23.77
CA GLU A 301 -9.14 5.08 -25.07
C GLU A 301 -8.56 6.27 -25.87
N ARG A 302 -8.95 7.51 -25.56
CA ARG A 302 -8.45 8.71 -26.26
C ARG A 302 -6.95 8.92 -26.08
N SER A 303 -6.34 8.30 -25.07
CA SER A 303 -4.90 8.39 -24.82
C SER A 303 -4.06 7.59 -25.84
N ARG A 304 -4.64 6.67 -26.62
CA ARG A 304 -3.91 5.83 -27.60
C ARG A 304 -3.13 6.63 -28.65
N GLY A 305 -3.61 7.82 -29.02
CA GLY A 305 -3.00 8.66 -30.06
C GLY A 305 -2.10 9.78 -29.54
N LEU A 306 -1.82 9.81 -28.23
CA LEU A 306 -1.10 10.92 -27.61
C LEU A 306 0.36 10.93 -28.05
N ARG A 307 0.76 12.02 -28.71
CA ARG A 307 2.16 12.27 -29.07
C ARG A 307 2.75 13.23 -28.06
N ILE A 308 3.85 12.82 -27.44
CA ILE A 308 4.68 13.69 -26.62
C ILE A 308 5.57 14.51 -27.57
N GLY A 309 5.80 15.78 -27.22
CA GLY A 309 6.69 16.65 -27.98
C GLY A 309 8.13 16.11 -28.02
N VAL A 310 8.93 16.59 -28.98
CA VAL A 310 10.33 16.16 -29.12
C VAL A 310 11.16 16.77 -27.99
N LEU A 311 11.86 15.91 -27.23
CA LEU A 311 12.81 16.32 -26.20
C LEU A 311 14.19 16.58 -26.82
N THR A 312 14.90 17.59 -26.31
CA THR A 312 16.31 17.76 -26.66
C THR A 312 17.17 16.79 -25.84
N PRO A 313 18.30 16.28 -26.37
CA PRO A 313 19.18 15.34 -25.64
C PRO A 313 19.71 15.84 -24.29
N LEU A 314 19.67 17.16 -24.06
CA LEU A 314 20.16 17.81 -22.85
C LEU A 314 19.05 18.17 -21.85
N THR A 315 17.78 17.92 -22.18
CA THR A 315 16.63 18.30 -21.34
C THR A 315 16.66 17.58 -19.98
N LEU A 316 17.00 16.29 -19.94
CA LEU A 316 16.98 15.46 -18.73
C LEU A 316 18.31 14.71 -18.52
N PRO A 317 19.42 15.40 -18.20
CA PRO A 317 20.74 14.79 -18.13
C PRO A 317 20.90 13.79 -16.98
N SER A 318 20.04 13.87 -15.95
CA SER A 318 20.11 13.04 -14.74
C SER A 318 19.14 11.85 -14.75
N LEU A 319 18.35 11.68 -15.82
CA LEU A 319 17.28 10.69 -15.83
C LEU A 319 17.84 9.26 -15.87
N THR A 320 17.56 8.49 -14.82
CA THR A 320 18.00 7.09 -14.70
C THR A 320 16.83 6.11 -14.58
N SER A 321 15.62 6.60 -14.32
CA SER A 321 14.43 5.76 -14.13
C SER A 321 13.24 6.30 -14.90
N TYR A 322 12.62 5.42 -15.69
CA TYR A 322 11.41 5.73 -16.46
C TYR A 322 10.31 4.71 -16.17
N GLU A 323 9.13 5.20 -15.81
CA GLU A 323 7.89 4.42 -15.76
C GLU A 323 6.87 5.07 -16.69
N GLY A 324 6.31 4.33 -17.63
CA GLY A 324 5.44 4.92 -18.64
C GLY A 324 5.10 3.98 -19.81
N PRO A 325 4.45 4.50 -20.85
CA PRO A 325 4.15 3.73 -22.04
C PRO A 325 5.44 3.31 -22.76
N TYR A 326 5.49 2.08 -23.25
CA TYR A 326 6.65 1.56 -23.98
C TYR A 326 6.91 2.37 -25.25
N SER A 327 5.86 2.79 -25.97
CA SER A 327 5.96 3.55 -27.22
C SER A 327 6.65 4.92 -27.11
N HIS A 328 6.88 5.42 -25.88
CA HIS A 328 7.60 6.68 -25.65
C HIS A 328 8.96 6.49 -24.95
N VAL A 329 9.36 5.28 -24.57
CA VAL A 329 10.60 5.04 -23.80
C VAL A 329 11.84 5.59 -24.51
N LEU A 330 11.92 5.45 -25.83
CA LEU A 330 13.06 5.92 -26.64
C LEU A 330 13.24 7.44 -26.57
N GLN A 331 12.16 8.21 -26.37
CA GLN A 331 12.24 9.67 -26.22
C GLN A 331 12.91 10.09 -24.90
N PHE A 332 12.85 9.22 -23.88
CA PHE A 332 13.44 9.45 -22.56
C PHE A 332 14.78 8.71 -22.37
N ALA A 333 15.10 7.75 -23.24
CA ALA A 333 16.36 7.02 -23.26
C ALA A 333 17.51 7.79 -23.94
N LEU A 334 17.43 9.14 -23.99
CA LEU A 334 18.51 10.01 -24.47
C LEU A 334 19.73 9.96 -23.54
N GLN A 335 19.50 9.59 -22.27
CA GLN A 335 20.52 9.24 -21.30
C GLN A 335 20.40 7.75 -20.93
N PRO A 336 21.48 7.10 -20.47
CA PRO A 336 21.45 5.68 -20.14
C PRO A 336 20.52 5.39 -18.95
N LEU A 337 19.40 4.70 -19.21
CA LEU A 337 18.44 4.34 -18.15
C LEU A 337 18.92 3.12 -17.35
N GLN A 338 18.75 3.18 -16.03
CA GLN A 338 19.07 2.07 -15.12
C GLN A 338 17.83 1.24 -14.75
N SER A 339 16.64 1.85 -14.75
CA SER A 339 15.39 1.16 -14.44
C SER A 339 14.27 1.58 -15.37
N ILE A 340 13.57 0.60 -15.94
CA ILE A 340 12.36 0.84 -16.73
C ILE A 340 11.16 0.07 -16.16
N ASN A 341 9.99 0.70 -16.17
CA ASN A 341 8.70 0.07 -15.89
C ASN A 341 7.73 0.40 -17.03
N LEU A 342 7.52 -0.54 -17.93
CA LEU A 342 6.82 -0.33 -19.19
C LEU A 342 5.42 -0.94 -19.15
N TRP A 343 4.47 -0.16 -19.59
CA TRP A 343 3.08 -0.56 -19.81
C TRP A 343 2.61 -0.04 -21.18
N GLY A 344 1.45 -0.47 -21.65
CA GLY A 344 0.98 -0.18 -23.00
C GLY A 344 -0.49 0.21 -23.09
N PHE A 345 -0.93 0.42 -24.33
CA PHE A 345 -2.26 0.93 -24.69
C PHE A 345 -2.99 0.06 -25.70
N ASP A 346 -2.46 -1.13 -25.97
CA ASP A 346 -2.81 -1.92 -27.14
C ASP A 346 -4.22 -2.50 -26.99
N GLU A 347 -4.38 -3.76 -26.60
CA GLU A 347 -5.73 -4.32 -26.40
C GLU A 347 -6.47 -3.72 -25.21
N ARG A 348 -5.73 -3.39 -24.12
CA ARG A 348 -6.27 -2.88 -22.87
C ARG A 348 -5.37 -1.80 -22.27
N PRO A 349 -5.91 -0.84 -21.50
CA PRO A 349 -5.09 0.10 -20.75
C PRO A 349 -4.11 -0.63 -19.82
N CYS A 350 -2.91 -0.08 -19.71
CA CYS A 350 -1.81 -0.58 -18.88
C CYS A 350 -1.17 -1.89 -19.36
N VAL A 351 -1.36 -2.30 -20.62
CA VAL A 351 -0.87 -3.59 -21.11
C VAL A 351 -0.21 -3.43 -22.48
N CYS A 352 1.01 -3.92 -22.62
CA CYS A 352 1.76 -3.93 -23.87
C CYS A 352 1.38 -5.12 -24.75
N ASP A 353 1.26 -4.86 -26.04
CA ASP A 353 1.46 -5.85 -27.08
C ASP A 353 2.92 -6.35 -27.03
N PRO A 354 3.15 -7.67 -26.92
CA PRO A 354 4.50 -8.21 -26.78
C PRO A 354 5.35 -8.00 -28.03
N ASP A 355 4.74 -7.97 -29.23
CA ASP A 355 5.49 -7.88 -30.48
C ASP A 355 6.00 -6.44 -30.67
N GLY A 356 5.12 -5.44 -30.52
CA GLY A 356 5.52 -4.03 -30.52
C GLY A 356 6.46 -3.65 -29.36
N LEU A 357 6.30 -4.28 -28.20
CA LEU A 357 7.24 -4.12 -27.08
C LEU A 357 8.63 -4.69 -27.41
N SER A 358 8.69 -5.85 -28.08
CA SER A 358 9.97 -6.47 -28.45
C SER A 358 10.73 -5.59 -29.44
N GLU A 359 10.07 -5.09 -30.49
CA GLU A 359 10.66 -4.11 -31.42
C GLU A 359 11.21 -2.87 -30.68
N THR A 360 10.44 -2.36 -29.72
CA THR A 360 10.87 -1.20 -28.93
C THR A 360 12.06 -1.51 -28.02
N LEU A 361 12.14 -2.73 -27.47
CA LEU A 361 13.28 -3.15 -26.65
C LEU A 361 14.54 -3.39 -27.49
N ASP A 362 14.39 -3.87 -28.73
CA ASP A 362 15.47 -3.98 -29.69
C ASP A 362 16.04 -2.59 -30.02
N ASP A 363 15.18 -1.63 -30.37
CA ASP A 363 15.58 -0.23 -30.58
C ASP A 363 16.23 0.39 -29.33
N LEU A 364 15.73 0.05 -28.13
CA LEU A 364 16.29 0.53 -26.87
C LEU A 364 17.68 -0.07 -26.63
N ALA A 365 17.92 -1.30 -27.07
CA ALA A 365 19.21 -1.97 -26.97
C ALA A 365 20.29 -1.34 -27.87
N ASP A 366 19.89 -0.62 -28.93
CA ASP A 366 20.83 0.16 -29.76
C ASP A 366 21.29 1.47 -29.07
N THR A 367 20.72 1.81 -27.91
CA THR A 367 21.12 2.98 -27.11
C THR A 367 22.14 2.63 -26.02
N ALA A 368 22.69 3.64 -25.36
CA ALA A 368 23.54 3.43 -24.18
C ALA A 368 22.81 2.74 -23.00
N THR A 369 21.48 2.65 -23.04
CA THR A 369 20.66 1.95 -22.05
C THR A 369 20.97 0.46 -21.97
N ALA A 370 21.33 -0.20 -23.09
CA ALA A 370 21.70 -1.62 -23.11
C ALA A 370 22.77 -2.01 -22.07
N ASN A 371 23.71 -1.10 -21.83
CA ASN A 371 24.86 -1.30 -20.95
C ASN A 371 24.68 -0.66 -19.56
N SER A 372 23.50 -0.16 -19.24
CA SER A 372 23.22 0.49 -17.94
C SER A 372 21.95 -0.02 -17.26
N LEU A 373 21.02 -0.61 -18.01
CA LEU A 373 19.77 -1.13 -17.47
C LEU A 373 20.01 -2.28 -16.50
N THR A 374 19.61 -2.10 -15.25
CA THR A 374 19.72 -3.09 -14.17
C THR A 374 18.37 -3.67 -13.77
N SER A 375 17.27 -2.94 -13.96
CA SER A 375 15.93 -3.38 -13.58
C SER A 375 14.90 -3.12 -14.68
N MET A 376 14.10 -4.13 -14.99
CA MET A 376 13.03 -4.05 -15.98
C MET A 376 11.73 -4.57 -15.37
N THR A 377 10.65 -3.82 -15.51
CA THR A 377 9.30 -4.26 -15.15
C THR A 377 8.40 -4.07 -16.35
N LEU A 378 7.64 -5.11 -16.73
CA LEU A 378 6.82 -5.13 -17.93
C LEU A 378 5.40 -5.57 -17.58
N THR A 379 4.40 -4.85 -18.10
CA THR A 379 3.01 -5.31 -18.06
C THR A 379 2.54 -5.65 -19.47
N VAL A 380 2.39 -6.93 -19.79
CA VAL A 380 2.16 -7.44 -21.16
C VAL A 380 0.85 -8.22 -21.27
N ILE A 381 0.31 -8.35 -22.48
CA ILE A 381 -0.89 -9.16 -22.71
C ILE A 381 -0.54 -10.62 -22.41
N ARG A 382 0.50 -11.11 -23.09
CA ARG A 382 1.03 -12.47 -23.00
C ARG A 382 2.56 -12.44 -23.02
N ILE A 383 3.18 -13.50 -22.54
CA ILE A 383 4.63 -13.71 -22.63
C ILE A 383 4.91 -14.48 -23.93
N THR A 384 5.84 -14.00 -24.76
CA THR A 384 6.28 -14.61 -26.03
C THR A 384 7.78 -14.98 -25.96
N SER A 385 8.27 -15.84 -26.88
CA SER A 385 9.70 -16.19 -26.93
C SER A 385 10.53 -14.97 -27.29
N ASP A 386 10.11 -14.25 -28.33
CA ASP A 386 10.77 -13.06 -28.85
C ASP A 386 10.97 -12.01 -27.74
N LEU A 387 9.93 -11.75 -26.93
CA LEU A 387 10.02 -10.84 -25.79
C LEU A 387 11.07 -11.30 -24.77
N LEU A 388 11.11 -12.59 -24.45
CA LEU A 388 12.09 -13.13 -23.51
C LEU A 388 13.51 -13.02 -24.09
N GLU A 389 13.69 -13.31 -25.38
CA GLU A 389 14.98 -13.22 -26.06
C GLU A 389 15.57 -11.80 -26.02
N THR A 390 14.75 -10.75 -26.04
CA THR A 390 15.21 -9.35 -25.90
C THR A 390 15.98 -9.09 -24.61
N PHE A 391 15.77 -9.87 -23.53
CA PHE A 391 16.50 -9.68 -22.28
C PHE A 391 18.00 -9.92 -22.49
N GLY A 392 18.36 -10.82 -23.41
CA GLY A 392 19.74 -11.09 -23.82
C GLY A 392 20.51 -9.86 -24.30
N LEU A 393 19.80 -8.83 -24.76
CA LEU A 393 20.38 -7.59 -25.29
C LEU A 393 20.90 -6.65 -24.19
N PHE A 394 20.45 -6.83 -22.94
CA PHE A 394 20.78 -5.96 -21.82
C PHE A 394 21.83 -6.61 -20.91
N THR A 395 23.10 -6.26 -21.11
CA THR A 395 24.25 -6.96 -20.49
C THR A 395 24.30 -6.82 -18.96
N ARG A 396 23.69 -5.77 -18.39
CA ARG A 396 23.67 -5.47 -16.95
C ARG A 396 22.34 -5.74 -16.27
N LEU A 397 21.39 -6.36 -16.96
CA LEU A 397 20.06 -6.60 -16.41
C LEU A 397 20.13 -7.57 -15.23
N GLU A 398 19.78 -7.11 -14.03
CA GLU A 398 19.85 -7.90 -12.79
C GLU A 398 18.46 -8.40 -12.34
N GLN A 399 17.43 -7.61 -12.61
CA GLN A 399 16.06 -7.88 -12.17
C GLN A 399 15.06 -7.71 -13.32
N VAL A 400 14.20 -8.71 -13.49
CA VAL A 400 13.04 -8.65 -14.40
C VAL A 400 11.77 -9.04 -13.65
N ASP A 401 10.73 -8.21 -13.78
CA ASP A 401 9.36 -8.50 -13.32
C ASP A 401 8.40 -8.39 -14.51
N ILE A 402 7.70 -9.46 -14.85
CA ILE A 402 6.69 -9.47 -15.92
C ILE A 402 5.33 -9.79 -15.35
N MET A 403 4.38 -8.91 -15.59
CA MET A 403 2.97 -9.09 -15.29
C MET A 403 2.19 -9.33 -16.59
N SER A 404 1.68 -10.55 -16.78
CA SER A 404 0.88 -10.94 -17.93
C SER A 404 -0.60 -11.08 -17.59
N GLN A 405 -1.47 -10.50 -18.43
CA GLN A 405 -2.92 -10.57 -18.25
C GLN A 405 -3.58 -11.83 -18.80
N ASP A 406 -2.96 -12.50 -19.76
CA ASP A 406 -3.45 -13.74 -20.36
C ASP A 406 -2.41 -14.86 -20.21
N GLY A 407 -2.62 -15.99 -20.88
CA GLY A 407 -1.63 -17.05 -20.93
C GLY A 407 -0.58 -16.84 -22.02
N PRO A 408 0.55 -17.56 -21.97
CA PRO A 408 1.54 -17.52 -23.05
C PRO A 408 0.89 -17.98 -24.36
N SER A 409 1.24 -17.35 -25.49
CA SER A 409 0.72 -17.75 -26.80
C SER A 409 1.27 -19.12 -27.18
N SER A 410 0.41 -20.02 -27.70
CA SER A 410 0.86 -21.32 -28.22
C SER A 410 1.26 -21.26 -29.70
N ASP A 411 1.74 -20.12 -30.19
CA ASP A 411 2.13 -19.98 -31.60
C ASP A 411 3.35 -20.87 -31.95
N LEU A 412 4.02 -21.42 -30.93
CA LEU A 412 4.96 -22.52 -31.10
C LEU A 412 4.21 -23.85 -31.33
N PRO A 413 4.60 -24.67 -32.33
CA PRO A 413 4.07 -26.02 -32.50
C PRO A 413 4.34 -26.81 -31.22
N ILE A 414 3.29 -27.01 -30.41
CA ILE A 414 3.39 -27.74 -29.15
C ILE A 414 3.98 -29.12 -29.46
N PRO A 415 5.14 -29.47 -28.89
CA PRO A 415 5.71 -30.80 -29.08
C PRO A 415 4.62 -31.82 -28.73
N HIS A 416 4.31 -32.75 -29.64
CA HIS A 416 3.16 -33.68 -29.55
C HIS A 416 3.09 -34.52 -28.26
N ASN A 417 4.11 -34.45 -27.40
CA ASN A 417 4.20 -35.13 -26.11
C ASN A 417 3.76 -34.27 -24.91
N LEU A 418 3.62 -32.95 -25.07
CA LEU A 418 3.05 -32.06 -24.06
C LEU A 418 1.57 -31.90 -24.39
N SER A 419 0.71 -32.47 -23.54
CA SER A 419 -0.73 -32.21 -23.63
C SER A 419 -0.94 -30.70 -23.65
N ALA A 420 -1.47 -30.16 -24.75
CA ALA A 420 -1.80 -28.74 -24.96
C ALA A 420 -2.80 -28.16 -23.93
N ALA A 421 -3.08 -28.90 -22.86
CA ALA A 421 -4.08 -28.61 -21.85
C ALA A 421 -3.54 -27.81 -20.64
N VAL A 422 -2.24 -27.47 -20.55
CA VAL A 422 -1.69 -26.79 -19.37
C VAL A 422 -0.84 -25.57 -19.75
N PRO A 423 -1.43 -24.35 -19.74
CA PRO A 423 -0.73 -23.10 -20.07
C PRO A 423 0.53 -22.81 -19.24
N VAL A 424 0.62 -23.38 -18.03
CA VAL A 424 1.77 -23.21 -17.12
C VAL A 424 3.00 -23.97 -17.64
N SER A 425 2.82 -25.18 -18.16
CA SER A 425 3.88 -25.99 -18.76
C SER A 425 4.49 -25.32 -20.00
N THR A 426 3.68 -24.59 -20.77
CA THR A 426 4.16 -23.79 -21.90
C THR A 426 5.13 -22.71 -21.44
N LEU A 427 4.80 -21.97 -20.38
CA LEU A 427 5.70 -20.96 -19.80
C LEU A 427 7.02 -21.59 -19.33
N TYR A 428 6.96 -22.75 -18.66
CA TYR A 428 8.16 -23.48 -18.24
C TYR A 428 9.02 -23.93 -19.40
N THR A 429 8.41 -24.39 -20.49
CA THR A 429 9.12 -24.82 -21.69
C THR A 429 9.84 -23.62 -22.34
N MET A 430 9.13 -22.49 -22.52
CA MET A 430 9.72 -21.26 -23.06
C MET A 430 10.88 -20.75 -22.20
N MET A 431 10.67 -20.64 -20.89
CA MET A 431 11.73 -20.22 -19.96
C MET A 431 12.89 -21.21 -19.96
N ASN A 432 12.65 -22.49 -20.17
CA ASN A 432 13.72 -23.47 -20.25
C ASN A 432 14.58 -23.31 -21.51
N GLU A 433 14.02 -22.88 -22.62
CA GLU A 433 14.76 -22.72 -23.88
C GLU A 433 15.49 -21.37 -23.96
N MET A 434 15.05 -20.41 -23.15
CA MET A 434 15.57 -19.05 -23.12
C MET A 434 17.03 -18.94 -22.62
N SER A 435 17.84 -18.13 -23.32
CA SER A 435 19.15 -17.67 -22.84
C SER A 435 19.04 -16.38 -22.04
N LEU A 436 19.28 -16.45 -20.72
CA LEU A 436 19.33 -15.26 -19.86
C LEU A 436 20.73 -14.62 -19.84
N PRO A 437 20.82 -13.27 -19.81
CA PRO A 437 22.04 -12.58 -19.41
C PRO A 437 22.60 -13.15 -18.11
N ARG A 438 23.93 -13.28 -18.05
CA ARG A 438 24.62 -13.76 -16.85
C ARG A 438 24.42 -12.84 -15.64
N SER A 439 24.06 -11.58 -15.85
CA SER A 439 23.81 -10.59 -14.80
C SER A 439 22.49 -10.80 -14.07
N ILE A 440 21.52 -11.53 -14.64
CA ILE A 440 20.20 -11.70 -14.04
C ILE A 440 20.29 -12.50 -12.74
N GLN A 441 19.81 -11.89 -11.66
CA GLN A 441 19.76 -12.47 -10.32
C GLN A 441 18.33 -12.73 -9.86
N ARG A 442 17.36 -11.93 -10.33
CA ARG A 442 15.97 -11.97 -9.87
C ARG A 442 15.00 -11.99 -11.05
N LEU A 443 14.13 -12.98 -11.05
CA LEU A 443 13.05 -13.09 -12.03
C LEU A 443 11.71 -13.21 -11.31
N ARG A 444 10.72 -12.46 -11.79
CA ARG A 444 9.34 -12.56 -11.32
C ARG A 444 8.41 -12.58 -12.52
N PHE A 445 7.52 -13.56 -12.54
CA PHE A 445 6.48 -13.70 -13.55
C PHE A 445 5.15 -13.83 -12.82
N SER A 446 4.21 -12.96 -13.14
CA SER A 446 2.83 -13.00 -12.62
C SER A 446 1.88 -13.15 -13.79
N THR A 447 1.17 -14.27 -13.89
CA THR A 447 0.32 -14.61 -15.04
C THR A 447 -1.11 -14.90 -14.60
N ARG A 448 -2.12 -14.70 -15.48
CA ARG A 448 -3.52 -15.06 -15.17
C ARG A 448 -3.92 -16.46 -15.63
N LEU A 449 -3.00 -17.43 -15.52
CA LEU A 449 -3.25 -18.79 -15.97
C LEU A 449 -4.33 -19.47 -15.11
N ASN A 450 -5.37 -19.97 -15.78
CA ASN A 450 -6.47 -20.67 -15.12
C ASN A 450 -6.05 -22.13 -14.82
N SER A 451 -5.88 -22.47 -13.55
CA SER A 451 -5.52 -23.83 -13.09
C SER A 451 -6.71 -24.75 -12.81
N SER A 452 -7.94 -24.36 -13.17
CA SER A 452 -9.20 -25.03 -12.75
C SER A 452 -9.32 -26.53 -13.06
N LYS A 453 -8.37 -27.14 -13.79
CA LYS A 453 -8.35 -28.57 -14.11
C LYS A 453 -7.14 -29.33 -13.56
N LEU A 454 -6.23 -28.69 -12.82
CA LEU A 454 -4.98 -29.30 -12.39
C LEU A 454 -4.98 -29.61 -10.89
N ASP A 455 -4.56 -30.83 -10.57
CA ASP A 455 -4.25 -31.25 -9.21
C ASP A 455 -3.13 -30.36 -8.64
N ILE A 456 -3.40 -29.73 -7.49
CA ILE A 456 -2.47 -28.78 -6.84
C ILE A 456 -1.13 -29.45 -6.57
N LEU A 457 -1.12 -30.73 -6.16
CA LEU A 457 0.11 -31.48 -5.89
C LEU A 457 0.92 -31.71 -7.18
N ALA A 458 0.25 -31.98 -8.29
CA ALA A 458 0.89 -32.12 -9.59
C ALA A 458 1.52 -30.78 -10.04
N GLN A 459 0.81 -29.66 -9.82
CA GLN A 459 1.36 -28.34 -10.14
C GLN A 459 2.55 -27.97 -9.28
N GLU A 460 2.47 -28.23 -7.98
CA GLU A 460 3.59 -27.98 -7.06
C GLU A 460 4.83 -28.79 -7.47
N HIS A 461 4.64 -30.06 -7.81
CA HIS A 461 5.71 -30.91 -8.32
C HIS A 461 6.30 -30.37 -9.64
N GLU A 462 5.46 -29.93 -10.56
CA GLU A 462 5.90 -29.36 -11.84
C GLU A 462 6.69 -28.07 -11.65
N VAL A 463 6.20 -27.16 -10.81
CA VAL A 463 6.92 -25.92 -10.42
C VAL A 463 8.27 -26.28 -9.82
N ALA A 464 8.32 -27.24 -8.90
CA ALA A 464 9.56 -27.65 -8.24
C ALA A 464 10.59 -28.20 -9.23
N CYS A 465 10.18 -29.14 -10.08
CA CYS A 465 11.02 -29.73 -11.12
C CYS A 465 11.54 -28.67 -12.10
N PHE A 466 10.67 -27.76 -12.54
CA PHE A 466 11.06 -26.65 -13.39
C PHE A 466 12.08 -25.73 -12.71
N MET A 467 11.78 -25.23 -11.51
CA MET A 467 12.63 -24.28 -10.79
C MET A 467 14.03 -24.86 -10.53
N GLU A 468 14.12 -26.14 -10.18
CA GLU A 468 15.39 -26.84 -9.99
C GLU A 468 16.18 -26.96 -11.30
N ALA A 469 15.55 -27.45 -12.36
CA ALA A 469 16.18 -27.59 -13.68
C ALA A 469 16.63 -26.23 -14.24
N PHE A 470 15.84 -25.19 -14.03
CA PHE A 470 16.13 -23.83 -14.45
C PHE A 470 17.27 -23.22 -13.63
N ALA A 471 17.23 -23.32 -12.29
CA ALA A 471 18.30 -22.83 -11.42
C ALA A 471 19.65 -23.49 -11.68
N SER A 472 19.64 -24.79 -12.03
CA SER A 472 20.87 -25.54 -12.35
C SER A 472 21.56 -25.01 -13.61
N ARG A 473 20.81 -24.58 -14.61
CA ARG A 473 21.34 -24.01 -15.88
C ARG A 473 21.70 -22.53 -15.77
N HIS A 474 21.08 -21.80 -14.84
CA HIS A 474 21.34 -20.39 -14.61
C HIS A 474 21.96 -20.17 -13.21
N PRO A 475 23.27 -20.45 -13.05
CA PRO A 475 23.93 -20.43 -11.75
C PRO A 475 24.03 -19.04 -11.11
N ASN A 476 23.64 -17.96 -11.79
CA ASN A 476 23.64 -16.61 -11.21
C ASN A 476 22.29 -16.22 -10.60
N ILE A 477 21.23 -16.98 -10.88
CA ILE A 477 19.89 -16.67 -10.36
C ILE A 477 19.82 -16.96 -8.87
N GLN A 478 19.41 -15.95 -8.12
CA GLN A 478 19.26 -15.98 -6.67
C GLN A 478 17.80 -16.16 -6.25
N ARG A 479 16.85 -15.62 -7.03
CA ARG A 479 15.42 -15.71 -6.73
C ARG A 479 14.58 -15.78 -7.99
N ILE A 480 13.61 -16.70 -7.98
CA ILE A 480 12.60 -16.84 -9.03
C ILE A 480 11.24 -16.88 -8.35
N GLU A 481 10.30 -16.10 -8.85
CA GLU A 481 8.92 -16.09 -8.38
C GLU A 481 7.99 -16.27 -9.57
N ILE A 482 7.18 -17.31 -9.55
CA ILE A 482 6.16 -17.56 -10.57
C ILE A 482 4.80 -17.58 -9.89
N GLY A 483 4.06 -16.49 -10.09
CA GLY A 483 2.67 -16.33 -9.72
C GLY A 483 1.74 -16.71 -10.87
N TYR A 484 0.72 -17.51 -10.60
CA TYR A 484 -0.34 -17.80 -11.56
C TYR A 484 -1.70 -17.93 -10.89
N GLY A 485 -2.76 -17.57 -11.63
CA GLY A 485 -4.13 -17.64 -11.17
C GLY A 485 -4.87 -16.33 -11.35
N ILE A 486 -6.15 -16.31 -10.98
CA ILE A 486 -6.95 -15.09 -11.00
C ILE A 486 -7.37 -14.74 -9.58
N TYR A 487 -7.34 -13.44 -9.28
CA TYR A 487 -7.66 -12.90 -7.96
C TYR A 487 -8.98 -13.45 -7.36
N TRP A 488 -9.95 -13.80 -8.22
CA TRP A 488 -11.24 -14.34 -7.83
C TRP A 488 -11.25 -15.82 -7.46
N THR A 489 -10.40 -16.65 -8.09
CA THR A 489 -10.39 -18.12 -7.87
C THR A 489 -9.20 -18.58 -7.02
N GLY A 490 -8.32 -17.65 -6.65
CA GLY A 490 -7.08 -17.93 -5.94
C GLY A 490 -5.86 -17.68 -6.83
N MET A 491 -4.81 -17.14 -6.23
CA MET A 491 -3.50 -17.00 -6.86
C MET A 491 -2.52 -17.95 -6.18
N TYR A 492 -1.77 -18.70 -6.98
CA TYR A 492 -0.66 -19.53 -6.51
C TYR A 492 0.64 -18.79 -6.78
N SER A 493 1.60 -18.92 -5.89
CA SER A 493 2.94 -18.37 -6.07
C SER A 493 3.97 -19.42 -5.65
N GLY A 494 4.78 -19.84 -6.63
CA GLY A 494 5.98 -20.64 -6.41
C GLY A 494 7.18 -19.71 -6.30
N VAL A 495 7.75 -19.61 -5.10
CA VAL A 495 8.95 -18.81 -4.83
C VAL A 495 10.13 -19.74 -4.59
N TRP A 496 11.10 -19.71 -5.49
CA TRP A 496 12.38 -20.37 -5.31
C TRP A 496 13.43 -19.32 -4.93
N GLY A 497 14.17 -19.58 -3.85
CA GLY A 497 15.32 -18.79 -3.44
C GLY A 497 16.54 -19.68 -3.26
N ARG A 498 17.68 -19.26 -3.80
CA ARG A 498 18.95 -19.95 -3.57
C ARG A 498 19.29 -19.88 -2.09
N ILE A 499 19.58 -21.02 -1.48
CA ILE A 499 20.10 -21.05 -0.11
C ILE A 499 21.50 -20.47 -0.18
N ARG A 500 21.69 -19.22 0.24
CA ARG A 500 23.04 -18.75 0.54
C ARG A 500 23.52 -19.52 1.77
N GLU A 501 24.60 -20.28 1.61
CA GLU A 501 25.33 -20.84 2.75
C GLU A 501 25.68 -19.68 3.70
N ASN A 502 25.05 -19.67 4.89
CA ASN A 502 25.44 -18.93 6.10
C ASN A 502 25.10 -17.43 6.28
N THR A 503 24.05 -16.86 5.68
CA THR A 503 23.57 -15.52 6.16
C THR A 503 22.07 -15.45 6.48
N GLU A 504 21.21 -16.11 5.71
CA GLU A 504 19.74 -16.04 5.94
C GLU A 504 19.20 -17.10 6.92
N VAL A 505 20.02 -18.08 7.33
CA VAL A 505 19.60 -19.08 8.34
C VAL A 505 19.26 -18.40 9.68
N ASN A 506 19.89 -17.26 9.99
CA ASN A 506 19.57 -16.47 11.18
C ASN A 506 18.25 -15.69 11.07
N GLU A 507 17.75 -15.38 9.87
CA GLU A 507 16.45 -14.70 9.71
C GLU A 507 15.29 -15.71 9.65
N ALA A 508 15.49 -16.85 8.99
CA ALA A 508 14.48 -17.90 8.92
C ALA A 508 14.32 -18.70 10.23
N GLN A 509 15.40 -18.93 11.00
CA GLN A 509 15.30 -19.55 12.34
C GLN A 509 14.67 -18.60 13.37
N LYS A 510 14.82 -17.28 13.21
CA LYS A 510 14.10 -16.28 14.02
C LYS A 510 12.59 -16.29 13.73
N LEU A 511 12.18 -16.62 12.51
CA LEU A 511 10.77 -16.71 12.12
C LEU A 511 10.11 -18.05 12.47
N GLN A 512 10.89 -19.13 12.69
CA GLN A 512 10.37 -20.45 13.05
C GLN A 512 10.36 -20.75 14.56
N ALA A 513 11.18 -20.07 15.37
CA ALA A 513 11.15 -20.26 16.83
C ALA A 513 9.88 -19.70 17.50
N ASP A 514 9.14 -18.81 16.83
CA ASP A 514 7.99 -18.08 17.38
C ASP A 514 6.61 -18.68 17.06
N SER A 515 6.54 -19.86 16.44
CA SER A 515 5.25 -20.50 16.12
C SER A 515 5.18 -21.94 16.65
N GLN A 516 4.80 -22.08 17.93
CA GLN A 516 4.25 -23.34 18.44
C GLN A 516 2.74 -23.44 18.16
N PRO A 517 2.20 -24.66 17.93
CA PRO A 517 0.77 -24.86 17.72
C PRO A 517 0.03 -24.76 19.06
N VAL A 518 -0.71 -23.66 19.26
CA VAL A 518 -1.61 -23.50 20.41
C VAL A 518 -2.78 -24.48 20.28
N LYS A 519 -2.88 -25.39 21.25
CA LYS A 519 -4.06 -26.25 21.45
C LYS A 519 -5.27 -25.38 21.80
N LYS A 520 -6.37 -25.57 21.07
CA LYS A 520 -7.68 -24.95 21.35
C LYS A 520 -8.21 -25.41 22.71
N GLY A 521 -8.54 -24.45 23.57
CA GLY A 521 -9.38 -24.65 24.75
C GLY A 521 -9.61 -23.34 25.49
N GLY A 522 -10.86 -22.92 25.62
CA GLY A 522 -11.28 -21.85 26.52
C GLY A 522 -12.26 -20.87 25.88
N ASP A 523 -13.55 -21.09 26.13
CA ASP A 523 -14.61 -20.09 25.97
C ASP A 523 -14.36 -18.90 26.90
N ILE A 524 -14.29 -17.69 26.36
CA ILE A 524 -14.50 -16.45 27.11
C ILE A 524 -15.42 -15.56 26.28
N ASP A 525 -16.59 -15.35 26.87
CA ASP A 525 -17.64 -14.42 26.50
C ASP A 525 -17.19 -13.01 26.93
N ASP A 526 -17.18 -12.04 26.01
CA ASP A 526 -17.25 -10.62 26.38
C ASP A 526 -17.70 -9.77 25.17
N GLY A 527 -18.81 -9.08 25.38
CA GLY A 527 -19.44 -8.21 24.41
C GLY A 527 -18.79 -6.82 24.31
N GLY A 528 -18.93 -6.19 23.15
CA GLY A 528 -18.73 -4.76 23.01
C GLY A 528 -18.12 -4.32 21.68
N GLY A 529 -18.97 -3.80 20.79
CA GLY A 529 -18.58 -2.83 19.77
C GLY A 529 -18.19 -3.42 18.42
N TYR A 530 -19.16 -3.45 17.49
CA TYR A 530 -18.90 -3.61 16.06
C TYR A 530 -17.97 -2.51 15.56
N SER A 531 -16.68 -2.83 15.45
CA SER A 531 -15.71 -2.07 14.67
C SER A 531 -15.57 -2.77 13.32
N SER A 532 -16.20 -2.20 12.29
CA SER A 532 -16.01 -2.57 10.89
C SER A 532 -14.61 -2.14 10.42
N LYS A 533 -13.59 -2.80 10.95
CA LYS A 533 -12.21 -2.81 10.45
C LYS A 533 -11.95 -4.20 9.88
N SER A 534 -12.28 -4.35 8.61
CA SER A 534 -11.86 -5.52 7.85
C SER A 534 -11.03 -5.03 6.68
N SER A 535 -9.72 -5.12 6.81
CA SER A 535 -8.78 -4.87 5.72
C SER A 535 -9.08 -5.83 4.57
N SER A 536 -8.85 -5.40 3.34
CA SER A 536 -8.80 -6.32 2.19
C SER A 536 -7.82 -7.49 2.41
N LYS A 537 -6.79 -7.30 3.26
CA LYS A 537 -5.86 -8.35 3.70
C LYS A 537 -6.45 -9.32 4.71
N ASP A 538 -7.42 -8.91 5.52
CA ASP A 538 -8.13 -9.81 6.44
C ASP A 538 -9.05 -10.79 5.68
N TYR A 539 -9.33 -10.50 4.41
CA TYR A 539 -10.08 -11.37 3.50
C TYR A 539 -9.18 -12.24 2.61
N ILE A 540 -7.86 -12.07 2.62
CA ILE A 540 -6.96 -12.95 1.87
C ILE A 540 -6.28 -13.87 2.88
N VAL A 541 -6.81 -15.09 2.99
CA VAL A 541 -6.12 -16.14 3.71
C VAL A 541 -5.02 -16.64 2.78
N SER A 542 -3.81 -16.14 3.02
CA SER A 542 -2.61 -16.73 2.43
C SER A 542 -2.32 -18.00 3.20
N THR A 543 -2.78 -19.13 2.66
CA THR A 543 -2.44 -20.44 3.21
C THR A 543 -1.16 -20.87 2.51
N VAL A 544 -0.07 -21.03 3.27
CA VAL A 544 1.08 -21.76 2.75
C VAL A 544 0.60 -23.20 2.56
N VAL A 545 0.37 -23.59 1.30
CA VAL A 545 -0.19 -24.93 0.98
C VAL A 545 0.84 -26.00 1.24
N SER A 546 2.12 -25.66 1.04
CA SER A 546 3.25 -26.52 1.35
C SER A 546 4.43 -25.67 1.82
N THR A 547 4.98 -26.01 2.99
CA THR A 547 6.15 -25.33 3.54
C THR A 547 7.41 -26.10 3.16
N VAL A 548 8.25 -25.41 2.38
CA VAL A 548 9.69 -25.65 2.21
C VAL A 548 10.04 -27.09 1.84
N HIS A 549 9.94 -27.41 0.55
CA HIS A 549 10.74 -28.49 -0.01
C HIS A 549 12.19 -28.00 -0.12
N PRO A 550 13.15 -28.53 0.67
CA PRO A 550 14.55 -28.29 0.41
C PRO A 550 14.88 -28.91 -0.94
N LEU A 551 15.24 -28.08 -1.91
CA LEU A 551 15.78 -28.52 -3.18
C LEU A 551 17.31 -28.47 -3.10
N PRO A 552 18.04 -29.27 -3.89
CA PRO A 552 19.51 -29.31 -3.85
C PRO A 552 20.20 -27.93 -3.98
N LEU A 553 19.56 -26.99 -4.68
CA LEU A 553 20.10 -25.65 -4.93
C LEU A 553 19.36 -24.52 -4.18
N GLY A 554 18.31 -24.81 -3.43
CA GLY A 554 17.45 -23.74 -2.90
C GLY A 554 16.30 -24.19 -2.01
N LYS A 555 15.52 -23.21 -1.54
CA LYS A 555 14.25 -23.44 -0.85
C LYS A 555 13.11 -23.04 -1.77
N LEU A 556 12.17 -23.96 -2.01
CA LEU A 556 10.91 -23.65 -2.67
C LEU A 556 9.83 -23.41 -1.63
N THR A 557 9.13 -22.29 -1.74
CA THR A 557 7.92 -22.01 -0.97
C THR A 557 6.75 -21.92 -1.94
N PHE A 558 5.72 -22.74 -1.72
CA PHE A 558 4.51 -22.72 -2.53
C PHE A 558 3.36 -22.17 -1.69
N THR A 559 2.88 -20.99 -2.08
CA THR A 559 1.83 -20.28 -1.34
C THR A 559 0.57 -20.18 -2.18
N GLU A 560 -0.58 -20.48 -1.59
CA GLU A 560 -1.87 -20.19 -2.18
C GLU A 560 -2.50 -19.01 -1.45
N HIS A 561 -2.85 -18.01 -2.23
CA HIS A 561 -3.57 -16.84 -1.78
C HIS A 561 -5.04 -17.03 -2.13
N ARG A 562 -5.85 -17.50 -1.16
CA ARG A 562 -7.32 -17.58 -1.31
C ARG A 562 -7.99 -16.39 -0.67
N ARG A 563 -9.00 -15.85 -1.36
CA ARG A 563 -9.91 -14.91 -0.72
C ARG A 563 -10.95 -15.68 0.10
N LYS A 564 -11.07 -15.37 1.39
CA LYS A 564 -12.20 -15.79 2.21
C LYS A 564 -13.41 -14.96 1.79
N ILE A 565 -14.25 -15.53 0.94
CA ILE A 565 -15.58 -14.97 0.64
C ILE A 565 -16.43 -15.28 1.87
N LEU A 566 -16.63 -14.30 2.75
CA LEU A 566 -17.62 -14.43 3.83
C LEU A 566 -19.00 -14.41 3.19
N PHE A 567 -19.72 -15.52 3.27
CA PHE A 567 -21.12 -15.52 2.85
C PHE A 567 -21.96 -14.83 3.94
N PRO A 568 -23.03 -14.09 3.57
CA PRO A 568 -23.92 -13.44 4.54
C PRO A 568 -24.57 -14.40 5.56
N GLN A 569 -24.46 -15.72 5.35
CA GLN A 569 -24.96 -16.74 6.27
C GLN A 569 -23.98 -17.07 7.41
N ASP A 570 -22.70 -16.75 7.24
CA ASP A 570 -21.66 -17.00 8.26
C ASP A 570 -21.68 -15.95 9.38
N THR A 571 -22.51 -14.90 9.27
CA THR A 571 -22.64 -13.84 10.27
C THR A 571 -23.87 -13.95 11.16
N VAL A 572 -24.78 -14.91 10.97
CA VAL A 572 -25.95 -15.06 11.87
C VAL A 572 -26.38 -16.52 12.02
N THR A 573 -25.88 -17.17 13.07
CA THR A 573 -26.66 -18.15 13.85
C THR A 573 -26.65 -17.74 15.32
N ALA A 574 -27.20 -16.56 15.61
CA ALA A 574 -27.67 -16.26 16.96
C ALA A 574 -28.92 -17.10 17.22
N LYS A 575 -28.75 -18.19 17.97
CA LYS A 575 -29.86 -18.98 18.51
C LYS A 575 -30.65 -18.13 19.51
N GLY A 576 -31.95 -18.01 19.26
CA GLY A 576 -32.99 -17.95 20.29
C GLY A 576 -33.29 -16.57 20.88
N ILE A 577 -34.45 -16.02 20.50
CA ILE A 577 -35.53 -15.64 21.42
C ILE A 577 -36.82 -15.66 20.61
N GLU A 578 -37.80 -16.42 21.10
CA GLU A 578 -39.16 -16.46 20.57
C GLU A 578 -39.94 -15.17 20.95
N ARG A 579 -40.75 -14.68 20.00
CA ARG A 579 -42.14 -14.17 20.13
C ARG A 579 -42.45 -12.78 19.53
N HIS A 580 -43.54 -12.84 18.75
CA HIS A 580 -44.53 -11.84 18.32
C HIS A 580 -44.25 -10.87 17.14
N GLU A 581 -44.73 -11.33 15.97
CA GLU A 581 -45.76 -10.75 15.09
C GLU A 581 -45.75 -9.26 14.63
N ALA A 582 -45.74 -9.18 13.28
CA ALA A 582 -46.53 -8.32 12.38
C ALA A 582 -46.06 -6.88 12.06
N LEU A 583 -45.50 -6.72 10.85
CA LEU A 583 -45.93 -5.83 9.73
C LEU A 583 -44.88 -5.88 8.60
N ALA A 584 -45.15 -6.63 7.51
CA ALA A 584 -45.55 -6.13 6.19
C ALA A 584 -44.48 -5.32 5.42
N THR A 585 -43.65 -5.99 4.60
CA THR A 585 -43.72 -6.06 3.12
C THR A 585 -43.06 -4.91 2.35
N GLY A 586 -41.84 -5.17 1.86
CA GLY A 586 -41.16 -4.43 0.78
C GLY A 586 -39.76 -5.00 0.57
N ASP A 587 -39.33 -5.19 -0.68
CA ASP A 587 -37.92 -5.44 -1.07
C ASP A 587 -37.23 -6.79 -0.80
N LYS A 588 -37.87 -7.90 -1.18
CA LYS A 588 -37.16 -9.17 -1.45
C LYS A 588 -37.10 -9.59 -2.93
N ARG A 589 -37.60 -8.77 -3.87
CA ARG A 589 -37.73 -9.19 -5.28
C ARG A 589 -36.52 -8.89 -6.17
N PHE A 590 -35.69 -7.90 -5.86
CA PHE A 590 -34.56 -7.55 -6.73
C PHE A 590 -33.38 -8.53 -6.61
N TRP A 591 -33.01 -8.91 -5.39
CA TRP A 591 -31.89 -9.82 -5.15
C TRP A 591 -32.18 -11.27 -5.59
N GLY A 592 -33.44 -11.73 -5.55
CA GLY A 592 -33.80 -13.07 -5.98
C GLY A 592 -33.50 -13.35 -7.46
N TYR A 593 -33.65 -12.35 -8.33
CA TYR A 593 -33.42 -12.50 -9.77
C TYR A 593 -31.93 -12.56 -10.15
N PHE A 594 -31.07 -11.85 -9.41
CA PHE A 594 -29.63 -11.84 -9.67
C PHE A 594 -28.92 -13.10 -9.11
N TRP A 595 -29.40 -13.63 -7.98
CA TRP A 595 -28.71 -14.71 -7.27
C TRP A 595 -29.09 -16.12 -7.73
N VAL A 596 -30.29 -16.34 -8.28
CA VAL A 596 -30.72 -17.67 -8.77
C VAL A 596 -29.88 -18.19 -9.96
N PRO A 597 -29.52 -17.36 -10.96
CA PRO A 597 -28.63 -17.77 -12.04
C PRO A 597 -27.21 -18.10 -11.54
N ILE A 598 -26.68 -17.28 -10.63
CA ILE A 598 -25.34 -17.46 -10.02
C ILE A 598 -25.30 -18.77 -9.21
N LYS A 599 -26.34 -19.07 -8.43
CA LYS A 599 -26.43 -20.31 -7.65
C LYS A 599 -26.56 -21.56 -8.54
N ARG A 600 -27.24 -21.46 -9.68
CA ARG A 600 -27.29 -22.54 -10.69
C ARG A 600 -25.95 -22.73 -11.42
N LEU A 601 -25.16 -21.67 -11.56
CA LEU A 601 -23.81 -21.75 -12.13
C LEU A 601 -22.87 -22.52 -11.19
N PHE A 602 -22.87 -22.21 -9.90
CA PHE A 602 -22.04 -22.91 -8.91
C PHE A 602 -22.51 -24.34 -8.58
N GLY A 603 -23.83 -24.59 -8.56
CA GLY A 603 -24.36 -25.94 -8.34
C GLY A 603 -24.08 -26.94 -9.47
N LYS A 604 -23.72 -26.46 -10.67
CA LYS A 604 -23.32 -27.32 -11.80
C LYS A 604 -21.81 -27.57 -11.88
N ILE A 605 -21.00 -26.83 -11.12
CA ILE A 605 -19.53 -26.93 -11.15
C ILE A 605 -18.99 -27.87 -10.06
N GLY A 606 -19.84 -28.40 -9.16
CA GLY A 606 -19.42 -29.40 -8.18
C GLY A 606 -18.29 -28.90 -7.27
N ILE A 607 -18.47 -27.69 -6.72
CA ILE A 607 -17.69 -27.18 -5.59
C ILE A 607 -18.53 -27.35 -4.33
#